data_AF-A0A9E0V897-F1
#
_entry.id   AF-A0A9E0V897-F1
#
_cell.length_a   1.000
_cell.length_b   1.000
_cell.length_c   1.000
_cell.angle_alpha   90.00
_cell.angle_beta   90.00
_cell.angle_gamma   90.00
#
_symmetry.space_group_name_H-M   'P 1'
#
loop_
_entity.id
_entity.type
_entity.pdbx_description
1 polymer ?
#
loop_
_entity_poly.entity_id
_entity_poly.type
_entity_poly.pdbx_seq_one_letter_code
_entity_poly.pdbx_strand_id
1 'polypeptide(L)'
;MNFELQIAIAAIFFGVLGCLLAAVQYRKLGRQRELIEFVGQQVEDLEETLAKNRELLDTNAQRVAEQARRVAWLETRVRQPKKAAEPPPDEHAAADPAKLTMTERRHRVITLAARGQNVDTIATTLGMLPGEVELIINLNQSTQQPVK
;
A
#
# COMPACT_ATOMS: atom_id res chain seq x y z
N MET A 1 -71.42 8.41 54.64
CA MET A 1 -70.68 8.14 53.38
C MET A 1 -70.70 6.64 53.18
N ASN A 2 -71.32 6.16 52.10
CA ASN A 2 -71.70 4.74 51.97
C ASN A 2 -70.49 3.89 51.56
N PHE A 3 -70.26 2.77 52.25
CA PHE A 3 -69.13 1.84 52.04
C PHE A 3 -69.04 1.33 50.58
N GLU A 4 -70.18 1.15 49.92
CA GLU A 4 -70.27 0.75 48.51
C GLU A 4 -69.64 1.77 47.55
N LEU A 5 -69.77 3.08 47.84
CA LEU A 5 -69.17 4.14 47.04
C LEU A 5 -67.64 4.09 47.13
N GLN A 6 -67.09 3.78 48.32
CA GLN A 6 -65.65 3.64 48.52
C GLN A 6 -65.08 2.45 47.75
N ILE A 7 -65.80 1.32 47.72
CA ILE A 7 -65.40 0.13 46.96
C ILE A 7 -65.39 0.42 45.46
N ALA A 8 -66.42 1.08 44.93
CA ALA A 8 -66.49 1.44 43.53
C ALA A 8 -65.34 2.38 43.10
N ILE A 9 -65.04 3.40 43.91
CA ILE A 9 -63.93 4.32 43.65
C ILE A 9 -62.59 3.58 43.68
N ALA A 10 -62.37 2.68 44.66
CA ALA A 10 -61.16 1.88 44.75
C ALA A 10 -60.99 0.96 43.54
N ALA A 11 -62.07 0.30 43.07
CA ALA A 11 -62.03 -0.58 41.91
C ALA A 11 -61.64 0.18 40.63
N ILE A 12 -62.19 1.39 40.43
CA ILE A 12 -61.81 2.25 39.30
C ILE A 12 -60.34 2.64 39.39
N PHE A 13 -59.86 3.02 40.58
CA PHE A 13 -58.46 3.38 40.79
C PHE A 13 -57.51 2.23 40.46
N PHE A 14 -57.77 1.02 40.94
CA PHE A 14 -56.96 -0.15 40.61
C PHE A 14 -57.03 -0.54 39.13
N GLY A 15 -58.18 -0.36 38.48
CA GLY A 15 -58.33 -0.57 37.04
C GLY A 15 -57.46 0.40 36.24
N VAL A 16 -57.51 1.70 36.57
CA VAL A 16 -56.67 2.72 35.92
C VAL A 16 -55.18 2.45 36.18
N LEU A 17 -54.81 2.11 37.42
CA LEU A 17 -53.43 1.80 37.79
C LEU A 17 -52.90 0.57 37.02
N GLY A 18 -53.71 -0.49 36.88
CA GLY A 18 -53.38 -1.68 36.10
C GLY A 18 -53.15 -1.35 34.63
N CYS A 19 -54.02 -0.53 34.02
CA CYS A 19 -53.85 -0.06 32.64
C CYS A 19 -52.58 0.77 32.46
N LEU A 20 -52.25 1.65 33.40
CA LEU A 20 -51.02 2.45 33.36
C LEU A 20 -49.77 1.56 33.44
N LEU A 21 -49.74 0.59 34.36
CA LEU A 21 -48.63 -0.35 34.47
C LEU A 21 -48.47 -1.20 33.21
N ALA A 22 -49.58 -1.70 32.64
CA ALA A 22 -49.54 -2.44 31.38
C ALA A 22 -48.99 -1.59 30.23
N ALA A 23 -49.42 -0.32 30.11
CA ALA A 23 -48.92 0.60 29.09
C ALA A 23 -47.43 0.89 29.24
N VAL A 24 -46.93 1.05 30.48
CA VAL A 24 -45.50 1.25 30.75
C VAL A 24 -44.70 0.00 30.37
N GLN A 25 -45.16 -1.19 30.74
CA GLN A 25 -44.48 -2.44 30.39
C GLN A 25 -44.45 -2.67 28.88
N TYR A 26 -45.55 -2.38 28.19
CA TYR A 26 -45.61 -2.46 26.72
C TYR A 26 -44.60 -1.52 26.06
N ARG A 27 -44.50 -0.27 26.54
CA ARG A 27 -43.49 0.69 26.05
C ARG A 27 -42.06 0.24 26.33
N LYS A 28 -41.82 -0.32 27.52
CA LYS A 28 -40.49 -0.85 27.89
C LYS A 28 -40.09 -2.01 26.99
N LEU A 29 -41.01 -2.92 26.70
CA LEU A 29 -40.78 -4.07 25.82
C LEU A 29 -40.47 -3.62 24.38
N GLY A 30 -41.17 -2.59 23.89
CA GLY A 30 -40.89 -1.99 22.58
C GLY A 30 -39.46 -1.46 22.49
N ARG A 31 -39.04 -0.65 23.47
CA ARG A 31 -37.65 -0.13 23.52
C ARG A 31 -36.59 -1.23 23.62
N GLN A 32 -36.89 -2.31 24.35
CA GLN A 32 -35.96 -3.45 24.45
C GLN A 32 -35.77 -4.15 23.11
N ARG A 33 -36.83 -4.28 22.30
CA ARG A 33 -36.72 -4.86 20.95
C ARG A 33 -35.86 -4.01 20.03
N GLU A 34 -36.08 -2.70 20.02
CA GLU A 34 -35.25 -1.77 19.23
C GLU A 34 -33.77 -1.85 19.63
N LEU A 35 -33.48 -1.97 20.93
CA LEU A 35 -32.10 -2.09 21.40
C LEU A 35 -31.45 -3.42 20.98
N ILE A 36 -32.21 -4.52 21.00
CA ILE A 36 -31.74 -5.84 20.57
C ILE A 36 -31.46 -5.84 19.07
N GLU A 37 -32.35 -5.24 18.27
CA GLU A 37 -32.15 -5.10 16.82
C GLU A 37 -30.91 -4.26 16.50
N PHE A 38 -30.74 -3.12 17.19
CA PHE A 38 -29.56 -2.28 17.02
C PHE A 38 -28.26 -2.97 17.40
N VAL A 39 -28.24 -3.68 18.54
CA VAL A 39 -27.07 -4.46 18.96
C VAL A 39 -26.81 -5.61 17.97
N GLY A 40 -27.86 -6.26 17.46
CA GLY A 40 -27.75 -7.30 16.44
C GLY A 40 -27.07 -6.78 15.17
N GLN A 41 -27.48 -5.62 14.68
CA GLN A 41 -26.85 -4.95 13.53
C GLN A 41 -25.38 -4.64 13.80
N GLN A 42 -25.04 -4.11 14.98
CA GLN A 42 -23.64 -3.83 15.32
C GLN A 42 -22.77 -5.08 15.36
N VAL A 43 -23.31 -6.20 15.83
CA VAL A 43 -22.61 -7.50 15.85
C VAL A 43 -22.37 -7.97 14.42
N GLU A 44 -23.36 -7.88 13.55
CA GLU A 44 -23.24 -8.24 12.13
C GLU A 44 -22.19 -7.39 11.40
N ASP A 45 -22.21 -6.07 11.61
CA ASP A 45 -21.21 -5.13 11.06
C ASP A 45 -19.79 -5.45 11.55
N LEU A 46 -19.64 -5.82 12.83
CA LEU A 46 -18.37 -6.23 13.43
C LEU A 46 -17.87 -7.55 12.84
N GLU A 47 -18.75 -8.53 12.66
CA GLU A 47 -18.42 -9.82 12.05
C GLU A 47 -17.98 -9.65 10.59
N GLU A 48 -18.67 -8.80 9.82
CA GLU A 48 -18.30 -8.49 8.45
C GLU A 48 -16.92 -7.80 8.38
N THR A 49 -16.68 -6.85 9.28
CA THR A 49 -15.39 -6.14 9.36
C THR A 49 -14.26 -7.08 9.77
N LEU A 50 -14.50 -8.01 10.71
CA LEU A 50 -13.54 -9.03 11.09
C LEU A 50 -13.23 -9.99 9.93
N ALA A 51 -14.24 -10.41 9.17
CA ALA A 51 -14.05 -11.25 7.99
C ALA A 51 -13.18 -10.57 6.93
N LYS A 52 -13.45 -9.29 6.62
CA LYS A 52 -12.64 -8.48 5.70
C LYS A 52 -11.21 -8.32 6.19
N ASN A 53 -11.01 -8.02 7.48
CA ASN A 53 -9.68 -7.88 8.06
C ASN A 53 -8.90 -9.20 8.01
N ARG A 54 -9.55 -10.34 8.20
CA ARG A 54 -8.93 -11.65 8.08
C ARG A 54 -8.46 -11.93 6.65
N GLU A 55 -9.30 -11.64 5.65
CA GLU A 55 -8.92 -11.78 4.24
C GLU A 55 -7.73 -10.89 3.86
N LEU A 56 -7.72 -9.64 4.35
CA LEU A 56 -6.60 -8.72 4.15
C LEU A 56 -5.32 -9.23 4.82
N LEU A 57 -5.40 -9.80 6.02
CA LEU A 57 -4.26 -10.40 6.71
C LEU A 57 -3.71 -11.60 5.94
N ASP A 58 -4.58 -12.50 5.46
CA ASP A 58 -4.17 -13.66 4.67
C ASP A 58 -3.51 -13.24 3.36
N THR A 59 -4.09 -12.26 2.66
CA THR A 59 -3.51 -11.69 1.44
C THR A 59 -2.15 -11.04 1.71
N ASN A 60 -2.02 -10.32 2.82
CA ASN A 60 -0.76 -9.69 3.21
C ASN A 60 0.30 -10.74 3.58
N ALA A 61 -0.08 -11.78 4.33
CA ALA A 61 0.80 -12.89 4.65
C ALA A 61 1.34 -13.58 3.39
N GLN A 62 0.50 -13.80 2.37
CA GLN A 62 0.93 -14.32 1.08
C GLN A 62 1.92 -13.38 0.37
N ARG A 63 1.64 -12.08 0.34
CA ARG A 63 2.55 -11.07 -0.26
C ARG A 63 3.89 -11.03 0.46
N VAL A 64 3.90 -11.06 1.79
CA VAL A 64 5.12 -11.08 2.59
C VAL A 64 5.91 -12.35 2.33
N ALA A 65 5.26 -13.52 2.26
CA ALA A 65 5.93 -14.77 1.93
C ALA A 65 6.56 -14.74 0.52
N GLU A 66 5.85 -14.17 -0.46
CA GLU A 66 6.38 -14.02 -1.82
C GLU A 66 7.57 -13.04 -1.87
N GLN A 67 7.46 -11.90 -1.18
CA GLN A 67 8.56 -10.94 -1.06
C GLN A 67 9.77 -11.57 -0.38
N ALA A 68 9.58 -12.32 0.71
CA ALA A 68 10.66 -13.04 1.38
C ALA A 68 11.36 -14.04 0.45
N ARG A 69 10.60 -14.79 -0.37
CA ARG A 69 11.17 -15.67 -1.41
C ARG A 69 11.98 -14.90 -2.45
N ARG A 70 11.46 -13.78 -2.93
CA ARG A 70 12.16 -12.91 -3.91
C ARG A 70 13.45 -12.35 -3.32
N VAL A 71 13.42 -11.90 -2.06
CA VAL A 71 14.61 -11.42 -1.35
C VAL A 71 15.64 -12.54 -1.20
N ALA A 72 15.25 -13.72 -0.71
CA ALA A 72 16.15 -14.86 -0.59
C ALA A 72 16.77 -15.26 -1.94
N TRP A 73 15.99 -15.23 -3.03
CA TRP A 73 16.49 -15.49 -4.37
C TRP A 73 17.51 -14.43 -4.83
N LEU A 74 17.25 -13.15 -4.56
CA LEU A 74 18.20 -12.07 -4.86
C LEU A 74 19.47 -12.21 -4.02
N GLU A 75 19.35 -12.53 -2.73
CA GLU A 75 20.49 -12.74 -1.83
C GLU A 75 21.39 -13.88 -2.32
N THR A 76 20.83 -15.00 -2.78
CA THR A 76 21.64 -16.11 -3.33
C THR A 76 22.39 -15.71 -4.60
N ARG A 77 21.79 -14.88 -5.47
CA ARG A 77 22.47 -14.38 -6.68
C ARG A 77 23.52 -13.31 -6.39
N VAL A 78 23.30 -12.45 -5.40
CA VAL A 78 24.26 -11.41 -5.00
C VAL A 78 25.43 -12.03 -4.22
N ARG A 79 25.17 -13.05 -3.40
CA ARG A 79 26.19 -13.74 -2.59
C ARG A 79 26.92 -14.86 -3.32
N GLN A 80 26.53 -15.25 -4.54
CA GLN A 80 27.43 -16.04 -5.37
C GLN A 80 28.58 -15.12 -5.78
N PRO A 81 29.80 -15.27 -5.23
CA PRO A 81 30.95 -14.64 -5.84
C PRO A 81 30.98 -15.17 -7.27
N LYS A 82 31.07 -14.25 -8.24
CA LYS A 82 31.52 -14.58 -9.58
C LYS A 82 32.77 -15.43 -9.39
N LYS A 83 32.64 -16.76 -9.52
CA LYS A 83 33.78 -17.66 -9.55
C LYS A 83 34.64 -17.07 -10.65
N ALA A 84 35.81 -16.54 -10.28
CA ALA A 84 36.73 -15.94 -11.20
C ALA A 84 36.99 -16.99 -12.28
N ALA A 85 36.33 -16.83 -13.43
CA ALA A 85 36.73 -17.53 -14.63
C ALA A 85 38.14 -17.03 -14.90
N GLU A 86 39.07 -17.97 -15.01
CA GLU A 86 40.44 -17.70 -15.45
C GLU A 86 40.42 -16.72 -16.62
N PRO A 87 41.35 -15.74 -16.66
CA PRO A 87 41.45 -14.87 -17.81
C PRO A 87 41.84 -15.72 -19.03
N PRO A 88 41.01 -15.79 -20.10
CA PRO A 88 41.55 -16.21 -21.38
C PRO A 88 42.57 -15.15 -21.84
N PRO A 89 43.64 -15.56 -22.53
CA PRO A 89 44.67 -14.64 -22.99
C PRO A 89 44.07 -13.63 -23.96
N ASP A 90 44.55 -12.40 -23.84
CA ASP A 90 44.19 -11.26 -24.67
C ASP A 90 44.09 -11.60 -26.16
N GLU A 91 42.95 -11.30 -26.77
CA GLU A 91 42.91 -10.85 -28.17
C GLU A 91 41.59 -10.11 -28.47
N HIS A 92 41.73 -8.78 -28.56
CA HIS A 92 40.85 -7.83 -29.26
C HIS A 92 39.45 -7.49 -28.70
N ALA A 93 39.39 -6.27 -28.12
CA ALA A 93 38.45 -5.20 -28.50
C ALA A 93 36.94 -5.49 -28.48
N ALA A 94 36.32 -5.32 -27.31
CA ALA A 94 35.10 -4.52 -27.13
C ALA A 94 34.81 -4.39 -25.62
N ALA A 95 34.89 -3.17 -25.08
CA ALA A 95 34.45 -2.91 -23.72
C ALA A 95 32.92 -3.08 -23.65
N ASP A 96 32.44 -4.16 -23.03
CA ASP A 96 31.02 -4.38 -22.75
C ASP A 96 30.38 -3.13 -22.11
N PRO A 97 29.34 -2.52 -22.71
CA PRO A 97 28.66 -1.34 -22.14
C PRO A 97 27.87 -1.64 -20.84
N ALA A 98 27.78 -2.92 -20.45
CA ALA A 98 26.97 -3.42 -19.35
C ALA A 98 27.62 -3.33 -17.95
N LYS A 99 28.91 -2.94 -17.84
CA LYS A 99 29.62 -2.83 -16.55
C LYS A 99 30.07 -1.42 -16.16
N LEU A 100 29.75 -0.41 -16.98
CA LEU A 100 30.11 0.97 -16.67
C LEU A 100 29.14 1.51 -15.61
N THR A 101 29.69 2.02 -14.51
CA THR A 101 28.89 2.73 -13.50
C THR A 101 28.23 3.95 -14.14
N MET A 102 27.04 4.36 -13.68
CA MET A 102 26.31 5.50 -14.25
C MET A 102 27.17 6.77 -14.32
N THR A 103 28.02 6.98 -13.31
CA THR A 103 28.96 8.10 -13.24
C THR A 103 30.06 8.02 -14.31
N GLU A 104 30.61 6.83 -14.56
CA GLU A 104 31.62 6.61 -15.61
C GLU A 104 31.02 6.77 -17.01
N ARG A 105 29.79 6.29 -17.21
CA ARG A 105 29.05 6.47 -18.47
C ARG A 105 28.84 7.96 -18.76
N ARG A 106 28.38 8.74 -17.77
CA ARG A 106 28.24 10.20 -17.88
C ARG A 106 29.56 10.88 -18.24
N HIS A 107 30.65 10.50 -17.58
CA HIS A 107 31.97 11.06 -17.85
C HIS A 107 32.46 10.76 -19.28
N ARG A 108 32.24 9.53 -19.77
CA ARG A 108 32.60 9.15 -21.15
C ARG A 108 31.77 9.91 -22.19
N VAL A 109 30.47 10.06 -21.98
CA VAL A 109 29.61 10.88 -22.85
C VAL A 109 30.16 12.31 -22.96
N ILE A 110 30.47 12.94 -21.82
CA ILE A 110 31.02 14.31 -21.79
C ILE A 110 32.39 14.37 -22.49
N THR A 111 33.25 13.39 -22.25
CA THR A 111 34.60 13.34 -22.87
C THR A 111 34.51 13.18 -24.39
N LEU A 112 33.61 12.33 -24.89
CA LEU A 112 33.42 12.11 -26.32
C LEU A 112 32.74 13.31 -26.99
N ALA A 113 31.78 13.94 -26.31
CA ALA A 113 31.16 15.18 -26.76
C ALA A 113 32.18 16.34 -26.82
N ALA A 114 33.06 16.45 -25.82
CA ALA A 114 34.15 17.44 -25.81
C ALA A 114 35.18 17.21 -26.96
N ARG A 115 35.28 15.97 -27.46
CA ARG A 115 36.08 15.62 -28.65
C ARG A 115 35.34 15.89 -29.97
N GLY A 116 34.13 16.43 -29.93
CA GLY A 116 33.35 16.78 -31.12
C GLY A 116 32.71 15.59 -31.84
N GLN A 117 32.52 14.44 -31.17
CA GLN A 117 31.81 13.31 -31.77
C GLN A 117 30.30 13.58 -31.84
N ASN A 118 29.67 13.13 -32.93
CA ASN A 118 28.22 13.24 -33.11
C ASN A 118 27.46 12.36 -32.10
N VAL A 119 26.29 12.83 -31.69
CA VAL A 119 25.41 12.17 -30.70
C VAL A 119 25.13 10.72 -31.08
N ASP A 120 24.82 10.44 -32.33
CA ASP A 120 24.53 9.09 -32.83
C ASP A 120 25.74 8.16 -32.73
N THR A 121 26.94 8.69 -32.94
CA THR A 121 28.19 7.94 -32.84
C THR A 121 28.51 7.60 -31.38
N ILE A 122 28.26 8.53 -30.46
CA ILE A 122 28.43 8.32 -29.01
C ILE A 122 27.40 7.30 -28.51
N ALA A 123 26.15 7.42 -28.95
CA ALA A 123 25.06 6.51 -28.63
C ALA A 123 25.39 5.06 -29.02
N THR A 124 25.88 4.89 -30.25
CA THR A 124 26.31 3.58 -30.79
C THR A 124 27.52 3.03 -30.03
N THR A 125 28.50 3.88 -29.71
CA THR A 125 29.74 3.47 -29.02
C THR A 125 29.50 3.06 -27.56
N LEU A 126 28.55 3.71 -26.89
CA LEU A 126 28.25 3.48 -25.47
C LEU A 126 27.01 2.58 -25.25
N GLY A 127 26.35 2.13 -26.32
CA GLY A 127 25.17 1.29 -26.26
C GLY A 127 23.99 1.97 -25.54
N MET A 128 23.78 3.24 -25.80
CA MET A 128 22.77 4.09 -25.15
C MET A 128 21.90 4.79 -26.19
N LEU A 129 20.72 5.25 -25.79
CA LEU A 129 19.80 5.91 -26.72
C LEU A 129 20.32 7.31 -27.07
N PRO A 130 20.17 7.80 -28.31
CA PRO A 130 20.61 9.15 -28.69
C PRO A 130 20.04 10.25 -27.77
N GLY A 131 18.76 10.14 -27.39
CA GLY A 131 18.13 11.08 -26.47
C GLY A 131 18.75 11.08 -25.05
N GLU A 132 19.32 9.97 -24.59
CA GLU A 132 20.04 9.91 -23.31
C GLU A 132 21.37 10.66 -23.39
N VAL A 133 22.05 10.59 -24.54
CA VAL A 133 23.29 11.33 -24.80
C VAL A 133 23.02 12.84 -24.80
N GLU A 134 21.99 13.29 -25.53
CA GLU A 134 21.59 14.70 -25.59
C GLU A 134 21.25 15.25 -24.21
N LEU A 135 20.49 14.49 -23.42
CA LEU A 135 20.12 14.87 -22.06
C LEU A 135 21.35 15.07 -21.18
N ILE A 136 22.32 14.16 -21.23
CA ILE A 136 23.56 14.26 -20.44
C ILE A 136 24.39 15.48 -20.84
N ILE A 137 24.48 15.78 -22.14
CA ILE A 137 25.21 16.95 -22.65
C ILE A 137 24.53 18.24 -22.17
N ASN A 138 23.21 18.35 -22.33
CA ASN A 138 22.43 19.52 -21.91
C ASN A 138 22.51 19.77 -20.40
N LEU A 139 22.41 18.70 -19.59
CA LEU A 139 22.55 18.80 -18.13
C LEU A 139 23.96 19.23 -17.70
N ASN A 140 25.01 18.88 -18.46
CA ASN A 140 26.35 19.34 -18.17
C ASN A 140 26.55 20.83 -18.53
N GLN A 141 25.99 21.27 -19.65
CA GLN A 141 26.05 22.68 -20.07
C GLN A 141 25.29 23.61 -19.10
N SER A 142 24.12 23.17 -18.62
CA SER A 142 23.34 23.95 -17.63
C SER A 142 24.04 24.04 -16.27
N THR A 143 24.80 23.02 -15.88
CA THR A 143 25.59 23.03 -14.64
C THR A 143 26.83 23.93 -14.74
N GLN A 144 27.35 24.18 -15.97
CA GLN A 144 28.52 25.02 -16.21
C GLN A 144 28.18 26.50 -16.48
N GLN A 145 26.91 26.90 -16.49
CA GLN A 145 26.56 28.32 -16.50
C GLN A 145 26.74 28.89 -15.08
N PRO A 146 27.73 29.77 -14.84
CA PRO A 146 27.75 30.54 -13.62
C PRO A 146 26.51 31.43 -13.61
N VAL A 147 25.74 31.34 -12.52
CA VAL A 147 24.73 32.34 -12.15
C VAL A 147 25.43 33.70 -12.22
N LYS A 148 25.09 34.48 -13.24
CA LYS A 148 25.42 35.91 -13.30
C LYS A 148 24.35 36.69 -12.56
#